data_AF-A0A7J6QZH2-F1
#
_entry.id   AF-A0A7J6QZH2-F1
#
_cell.length_a   1.000
_cell.length_b   1.000
_cell.length_c   1.000
_cell.angle_alpha   90.00
_cell.angle_beta   90.00
_cell.angle_gamma   90.00
#
_symmetry.space_group_name_H-M   'P 1'
#
loop_
_entity.id
_entity.type
_entity.pdbx_description
1 polymer ?
#
loop_
_entity_poly.entity_id
_entity_poly.type
_entity_poly.pdbx_seq_one_letter_code
_entity_poly.pdbx_strand_id
1 'polypeptide(L)'
;MVEYSTPVLADAEPAPSGPLSRPSSGSTVVIKLFGKWVDVTYWLKEHPGGSKVLRAFNNKDATDAVMAMHSEEAIKRILSISGFNNNNSDKSSEDELERRLSKEQLMYHTLRSDAKAQGWYKANFAYEILKAVISFGMLLIGL
;
A
#
# COMPACT_ATOMS: atom_id res chain seq x y z
N MET A 1 -2.32 -19.50 -23.73
CA MET A 1 -1.95 -18.09 -23.91
C MET A 1 -3.25 -17.30 -23.76
N VAL A 2 -3.48 -16.71 -22.59
CA VAL A 2 -4.75 -16.02 -22.30
C VAL A 2 -4.65 -14.62 -22.89
N GLU A 3 -5.46 -14.32 -23.90
CA GLU A 3 -5.59 -12.98 -24.48
C GLU A 3 -6.28 -12.06 -23.47
N TYR A 4 -5.57 -11.04 -23.00
CA TYR A 4 -6.14 -10.01 -22.15
C TYR A 4 -6.63 -8.86 -23.02
N SER A 5 -7.96 -8.76 -23.18
CA SER A 5 -8.63 -7.59 -23.74
C SER A 5 -8.40 -6.39 -22.83
N THR A 6 -7.85 -5.30 -23.39
CA THR A 6 -7.64 -4.02 -22.71
C THR A 6 -8.97 -3.27 -22.58
N PRO A 7 -9.53 -3.09 -21.37
CA PRO A 7 -10.66 -2.20 -21.20
C PRO A 7 -10.19 -0.74 -21.16
N VAL A 8 -11.00 0.13 -21.74
CA VAL A 8 -10.86 1.58 -21.70
C VAL A 8 -10.81 2.03 -20.23
N LEU A 9 -9.73 2.73 -19.85
CA LEU A 9 -9.52 3.34 -18.54
C LEU A 9 -10.77 4.13 -18.15
N ALA A 10 -11.50 3.69 -17.12
CA ALA A 10 -12.50 4.53 -16.49
C ALA A 10 -11.77 5.70 -15.84
N ASP A 11 -12.13 6.92 -16.23
CA ASP A 11 -11.45 8.15 -15.82
C ASP A 11 -11.30 8.22 -14.30
N ALA A 12 -10.04 8.21 -13.83
CA ALA A 12 -9.74 8.35 -12.42
C ALA A 12 -10.36 9.64 -11.89
N GLU A 13 -11.26 9.52 -10.91
CA GLU A 13 -11.95 10.66 -10.31
C GLU A 13 -10.91 11.75 -9.92
N PRO A 14 -11.01 12.96 -10.48
CA PRO A 14 -9.98 13.98 -10.35
C PRO A 14 -9.80 14.37 -8.89
N ALA A 15 -8.58 14.78 -8.53
CA ALA A 15 -8.33 15.34 -7.21
C ALA A 15 -9.31 16.49 -6.93
N PRO A 16 -9.84 16.61 -5.70
CA PRO A 16 -10.78 17.69 -5.38
C PRO A 16 -10.10 19.04 -5.68
N SER A 17 -10.76 19.84 -6.51
CA SER A 17 -10.29 21.17 -6.92
C SER A 17 -10.47 22.25 -5.84
N GLY A 18 -10.97 21.88 -4.67
CA GLY A 18 -11.21 22.76 -3.53
C GLY A 18 -10.45 22.32 -2.27
N PRO A 19 -10.01 23.26 -1.42
CA PRO A 19 -9.37 22.92 -0.16
C PRO A 19 -10.36 22.22 0.77
N LEU A 20 -10.08 20.97 1.15
CA LEU A 20 -10.54 20.43 2.42
C LEU A 20 -10.05 21.42 3.50
N SER A 21 -10.97 21.96 4.31
CA SER A 21 -10.79 23.10 5.25
C SER A 21 -9.35 23.31 5.78
N ARG A 22 -8.75 24.45 5.40
CA ARG A 22 -7.28 24.69 5.36
C ARG A 22 -6.73 25.49 6.55
N PRO A 23 -5.50 25.22 7.04
CA PRO A 23 -4.67 26.21 7.74
C PRO A 23 -3.89 27.12 6.77
N SER A 24 -3.85 28.42 7.05
CA SER A 24 -3.54 29.53 6.12
C SER A 24 -2.07 29.79 5.77
N SER A 25 -1.13 28.86 6.00
CA SER A 25 0.32 29.17 5.78
C SER A 25 1.19 28.00 5.29
N GLY A 26 0.62 26.84 4.93
CA GLY A 26 1.36 25.67 4.45
C GLY A 26 0.85 25.13 3.11
N SER A 27 1.72 24.46 2.35
CA SER A 27 1.28 23.63 1.22
C SER A 27 0.48 22.45 1.76
N THR A 28 -0.84 22.43 1.55
CA THR A 28 -1.69 21.28 1.89
C THR A 28 -1.23 20.07 1.09
N VAL A 29 -1.09 18.93 1.76
CA VAL A 29 -0.73 17.65 1.12
C VAL A 29 -1.92 16.71 1.25
N VAL A 30 -2.53 16.38 0.12
CA VAL A 30 -3.64 15.44 0.02
C VAL A 30 -3.21 14.23 -0.81
N ILE A 31 -3.60 13.04 -0.38
CA ILE A 31 -3.31 11.79 -1.08
C ILE A 31 -4.60 10.98 -1.21
N LYS A 32 -4.72 10.18 -2.27
CA LYS A 32 -5.84 9.25 -2.43
C LYS A 32 -5.44 7.90 -1.83
N LEU A 33 -6.28 7.38 -0.95
CA LEU A 33 -6.14 6.10 -0.27
C LEU A 33 -7.46 5.35 -0.40
N PHE A 34 -7.42 4.16 -0.99
CA PHE A 34 -8.57 3.26 -1.12
C PHE A 34 -9.80 3.98 -1.72
N GLY A 35 -9.57 4.74 -2.79
CA GLY A 35 -10.63 5.51 -3.45
C GLY A 35 -11.06 6.78 -2.72
N LYS A 36 -10.41 7.20 -1.62
CA LYS A 36 -10.76 8.42 -0.87
C LYS A 36 -9.59 9.39 -0.78
N TRP A 37 -9.86 10.67 -0.99
CA TRP A 37 -8.89 11.74 -0.74
C TRP A 37 -8.78 12.04 0.78
N VAL A 38 -7.56 12.03 1.30
CA VAL A 38 -7.23 12.24 2.71
C VAL A 38 -6.19 13.37 2.82
N ASP A 39 -6.45 14.34 3.70
CA ASP A 39 -5.47 15.36 4.06
C ASP A 39 -4.47 14.80 5.08
N VAL A 40 -3.19 14.78 4.69
CA VAL A 40 -2.08 14.27 5.51
C VAL A 40 -1.13 15.40 5.96
N THR A 41 -1.53 16.66 5.83
CA THR A 41 -0.69 17.83 6.10
C THR A 41 -0.11 17.81 7.53
N TYR A 42 -0.93 17.47 8.53
CA TYR A 42 -0.48 17.39 9.93
C TYR A 42 0.37 16.15 10.20
N TRP A 43 0.16 15.07 9.44
CA TRP A 43 0.91 13.83 9.57
C TRP A 43 2.31 13.89 8.95
N LEU A 44 2.62 14.93 8.17
CA LEU A 44 3.92 15.08 7.49
C LEU A 44 5.12 14.92 8.44
N LYS A 45 5.02 15.44 9.67
CA LYS A 45 6.13 15.41 10.65
C LYS A 45 6.21 14.10 11.43
N GLU A 46 5.09 13.41 11.58
CA GLU A 46 4.96 12.18 12.39
C GLU A 46 5.10 10.91 11.55
N HIS A 47 5.02 11.02 10.22
CA HIS A 47 5.13 9.87 9.33
C HIS A 47 6.52 9.21 9.45
N PRO A 48 6.61 7.91 9.83
CA PRO A 48 7.89 7.23 10.02
C PRO A 48 8.78 7.16 8.77
N GLY A 49 8.17 7.14 7.57
CA GLY A 49 8.88 7.21 6.29
C GLY A 49 9.32 8.63 5.90
N GLY A 50 9.08 9.62 6.76
CA GLY A 50 9.41 11.02 6.56
C GLY A 50 8.42 11.78 5.68
N SER A 51 8.49 13.12 5.76
CA SER A 51 7.58 14.04 5.04
C SER A 51 7.76 14.02 3.52
N LYS A 52 8.95 13.68 3.03
CA LYS A 52 9.29 13.74 1.59
C LYS A 52 8.45 12.76 0.76
N VAL A 53 8.20 11.55 1.29
CA VAL A 53 7.38 10.54 0.63
C VAL A 53 5.94 11.03 0.45
N LEU A 54 5.33 11.57 1.51
CA LEU A 54 3.95 12.08 1.42
C LEU A 54 3.83 13.24 0.43
N ARG A 55 4.83 14.13 0.37
CA ARG A 55 4.87 15.21 -0.62
C ARG A 55 5.02 14.70 -2.06
N ALA A 56 5.76 13.61 -2.29
CA ALA A 56 5.90 13.01 -3.61
C ALA A 56 4.59 12.42 -4.16
N PHE A 57 3.70 12.02 -3.24
CA PHE A 57 2.35 11.52 -3.52
C PHE A 57 1.26 12.59 -3.47
N ASN A 58 1.60 13.88 -3.30
CA ASN A 58 0.60 14.94 -3.27
C ASN A 58 -0.24 14.95 -4.55
N ASN A 59 -1.57 14.95 -4.39
CA ASN A 59 -2.56 14.84 -5.46
C ASN A 59 -2.45 13.53 -6.28
N LYS A 60 -1.95 12.45 -5.69
CA LYS A 60 -1.85 11.13 -6.33
C LYS A 60 -2.49 10.05 -5.46
N ASP A 61 -2.83 8.94 -6.11
CA ASP A 61 -3.19 7.71 -5.43
C ASP A 61 -1.95 7.02 -4.85
N ALA A 62 -1.96 6.81 -3.55
CA ALA A 62 -0.89 6.20 -2.78
C ALA A 62 -1.29 4.80 -2.26
N THR A 63 -2.43 4.25 -2.68
CA THR A 63 -2.97 2.98 -2.18
C THR A 63 -1.98 1.84 -2.30
N ASP A 64 -1.41 1.62 -3.49
CA ASP A 64 -0.46 0.52 -3.71
C ASP A 64 0.84 0.72 -2.92
N ALA A 65 1.32 1.96 -2.83
CA ALA A 65 2.51 2.30 -2.05
C ALA A 65 2.30 2.05 -0.55
N VAL A 66 1.10 2.38 -0.04
CA VAL A 66 0.72 2.07 1.34
C VAL A 66 0.67 0.56 1.55
N MET A 67 0.00 -0.17 0.65
CA MET A 67 -0.13 -1.63 0.73
C MET A 67 1.23 -2.35 0.63
N ALA A 68 2.17 -1.81 -0.15
CA ALA A 68 3.50 -2.38 -0.32
C ALA A 68 4.40 -2.19 0.90
N MET A 69 4.41 -0.98 1.48
CA MET A 69 5.45 -0.54 2.42
C MET A 69 5.07 -0.63 3.90
N HIS A 70 3.81 -0.94 4.21
CA HIS A 70 3.30 -0.95 5.58
C HIS A 70 2.98 -2.38 6.06
N SER A 71 3.12 -2.58 7.37
CA SER A 71 2.64 -3.80 8.04
C SER A 71 1.11 -3.87 8.00
N GLU A 72 0.56 -5.07 8.18
CA GLU A 72 -0.90 -5.26 8.21
C GLU A 72 -1.57 -4.44 9.32
N GLU A 73 -0.90 -4.31 10.46
CA GLU A 73 -1.38 -3.50 11.58
C GLU A 73 -1.43 -2.01 11.22
N ALA A 74 -0.42 -1.50 10.53
CA ALA A 74 -0.40 -0.12 10.06
C ALA A 74 -1.48 0.13 9.00
N ILE A 75 -1.67 -0.80 8.06
CA ILE A 75 -2.73 -0.72 7.04
C ILE A 75 -4.11 -0.68 7.71
N LYS A 76 -4.37 -1.54 8.70
CA LYS A 76 -5.64 -1.53 9.46
C LYS A 76 -5.91 -0.19 10.14
N ARG A 77 -4.87 0.45 10.70
CA ARG A 77 -4.98 1.80 11.29
C ARG A 77 -5.21 2.88 10.23
N ILE A 78 -4.56 2.79 9.08
CA ILE A 78 -4.76 3.74 7.98
C ILE A 78 -6.19 3.65 7.45
N LEU A 79 -6.73 2.44 7.31
CA LEU A 79 -8.12 2.21 6.92
C LEU A 79 -9.11 2.81 7.92
N SER A 80 -8.88 2.62 9.23
CA SER A 80 -9.78 3.21 10.23
C SER A 80 -9.75 4.75 10.20
N ILE A 81 -8.57 5.35 10.01
CA ILE A 81 -8.41 6.82 9.93
C ILE A 81 -8.99 7.39 8.64
N SER A 82 -8.90 6.69 7.51
CA SER A 82 -9.48 7.13 6.24
C SER A 82 -11.01 7.10 6.28
N GLY A 83 -11.63 6.64 7.36
CA GLY A 83 -13.08 6.50 7.48
C GLY A 83 -13.60 5.30 6.69
N PHE A 84 -12.75 4.31 6.42
CA PHE A 84 -13.14 2.96 6.03
C PHE A 84 -13.64 2.23 7.30
N ASN A 85 -14.70 2.75 7.92
CA ASN A 85 -15.27 2.18 9.14
C ASN A 85 -16.31 1.12 8.75
N ASN A 86 -15.88 -0.13 8.76
CA ASN A 86 -16.77 -1.28 8.61
C ASN A 86 -17.35 -1.60 9.99
N ASN A 87 -18.57 -1.16 10.27
CA ASN A 87 -19.32 -1.61 11.43
C ASN A 87 -19.86 -3.05 11.25
N ASN A 88 -19.38 -3.82 10.26
CA ASN A 88 -19.76 -5.21 10.04
C ASN A 88 -18.55 -6.05 9.64
N SER A 89 -18.37 -7.14 10.38
CA SER A 89 -17.24 -8.06 10.38
C SER A 89 -17.09 -8.85 9.07
N ASP A 90 -15.86 -8.83 8.56
CA ASP A 90 -15.11 -9.91 7.89
C ASP A 90 -15.56 -10.49 6.54
N LYS A 91 -16.62 -9.98 5.90
CA LYS A 91 -16.86 -10.26 4.46
C LYS A 91 -17.17 -9.04 3.60
N SER A 92 -17.80 -8.00 4.16
CA SER A 92 -18.15 -6.82 3.37
C SER A 92 -16.95 -5.93 3.05
N SER A 93 -15.85 -6.05 3.80
CA SER A 93 -14.70 -5.17 3.70
C SER A 93 -13.84 -5.42 2.47
N GLU A 94 -13.67 -6.67 2.06
CA GLU A 94 -12.89 -7.00 0.86
C GLU A 94 -13.71 -6.66 -0.38
N ASP A 95 -14.98 -7.08 -0.45
CA ASP A 95 -15.91 -6.70 -1.53
C ASP A 95 -16.04 -5.17 -1.69
N GLU A 96 -15.99 -4.40 -0.59
CA GLU A 96 -15.99 -2.94 -0.64
C GLU A 96 -14.64 -2.37 -1.07
N LEU A 97 -13.53 -2.97 -0.64
CA LEU A 97 -12.19 -2.58 -1.10
C LEU A 97 -12.08 -2.81 -2.62
N GLU A 98 -12.51 -3.98 -3.11
CA GLU A 98 -12.54 -4.34 -4.52
C GLU A 98 -13.39 -3.36 -5.35
N ARG A 99 -14.52 -2.89 -4.82
CA ARG A 99 -15.35 -1.87 -5.47
C ARG A 99 -14.67 -0.50 -5.59
N ARG A 100 -13.68 -0.21 -4.75
CA ARG A 100 -13.04 1.11 -4.67
C ARG A 100 -11.66 1.15 -5.33
N LEU A 101 -11.06 -0.01 -5.55
CA LEU A 101 -9.77 -0.18 -6.21
C LEU A 101 -9.95 -0.12 -7.73
N SER A 102 -8.96 0.45 -8.42
CA SER A 102 -8.85 0.29 -9.87
C SER A 102 -8.52 -1.16 -10.22
N LYS A 103 -8.69 -1.52 -11.49
CA LYS A 103 -8.36 -2.87 -11.98
C LYS A 103 -6.90 -3.23 -11.71
N GLU A 104 -5.99 -2.28 -11.89
CA GLU A 104 -4.56 -2.45 -11.67
C GLU A 104 -4.26 -2.70 -10.19
N GLN A 105 -4.90 -1.93 -9.31
CA GLN A 105 -4.74 -2.08 -7.86
C GLN A 105 -5.31 -3.42 -7.36
N LEU A 106 -6.41 -3.89 -7.97
CA LEU A 106 -6.97 -5.20 -7.70
C LEU A 106 -6.01 -6.32 -8.14
N MET A 107 -5.42 -6.22 -9.32
CA MET A 107 -4.41 -7.20 -9.78
C MET A 107 -3.20 -7.25 -8.85
N TYR A 108 -2.73 -6.09 -8.37
CA TYR A 108 -1.66 -6.02 -7.38
C TYR A 108 -2.06 -6.68 -6.06
N HIS A 109 -3.30 -6.46 -5.60
CA HIS A 109 -3.85 -7.08 -4.40
C HIS A 109 -3.85 -8.62 -4.51
N THR A 110 -4.39 -9.15 -5.61
CA THR A 110 -4.44 -10.60 -5.87
C THR A 110 -3.04 -11.21 -5.94
N LEU A 111 -2.11 -10.58 -6.68
CA LEU A 111 -0.73 -11.07 -6.77
C LEU A 111 -0.08 -11.15 -5.38
N ARG A 112 -0.32 -10.14 -4.54
CA ARG A 112 0.22 -10.08 -3.17
C ARG A 112 -0.43 -11.13 -2.26
N SER A 113 -1.73 -11.35 -2.36
CA SER A 113 -2.42 -12.39 -1.57
C SER A 113 -1.92 -13.79 -1.92
N ASP A 114 -1.69 -14.05 -3.21
CA ASP A 114 -1.17 -15.33 -3.69
C ASP A 114 0.27 -15.55 -3.20
N ALA A 115 1.12 -14.53 -3.28
CA ALA A 115 2.48 -14.59 -2.75
C ALA A 115 2.50 -14.84 -1.22
N LYS A 116 1.55 -14.25 -0.47
CA LYS A 116 1.38 -14.51 0.97
C LYS A 116 0.93 -15.94 1.23
N ALA A 117 -0.06 -16.44 0.49
CA ALA A 117 -0.56 -17.80 0.63
C ALA A 117 0.55 -18.84 0.37
N GLN A 118 1.43 -18.54 -0.59
CA GLN A 118 2.61 -19.34 -0.90
C GLN A 118 3.76 -19.18 0.12
N GLY A 119 3.61 -18.31 1.13
CA GLY A 119 4.60 -18.13 2.19
C GLY A 119 5.84 -17.34 1.77
N TRP A 120 5.81 -16.60 0.65
CA TRP A 120 6.97 -15.85 0.15
C TRP A 120 7.46 -14.77 1.12
N TYR A 121 6.60 -14.33 2.05
CA TYR A 121 6.93 -13.35 3.09
C TYR A 121 7.37 -13.98 4.42
N LYS A 122 7.46 -15.32 4.50
CA LYS A 122 7.90 -16.03 5.72
C LYS A 122 9.33 -16.53 5.53
N ALA A 123 10.16 -16.34 6.56
CA ALA A 123 11.51 -16.86 6.57
C ALA A 123 11.48 -18.40 6.57
N ASN A 124 12.14 -19.01 5.60
CA ASN A 124 12.40 -20.44 5.60
C ASN A 124 13.76 -20.70 6.24
N PHE A 125 13.77 -21.09 7.51
CA PHE A 125 15.00 -21.23 8.30
C PHE A 125 15.99 -22.24 7.71
N ALA A 126 15.51 -23.32 7.08
CA ALA A 126 16.38 -24.29 6.42
C ALA A 126 17.10 -23.66 5.21
N TYR A 127 16.39 -22.85 4.42
CA TYR A 127 16.98 -22.12 3.31
C TYR A 127 17.95 -21.04 3.80
N GLU A 128 17.62 -20.32 4.87
CA GLU A 128 18.51 -19.31 5.44
C GLU A 128 19.78 -19.93 6.05
N ILE A 129 19.69 -21.08 6.72
CA ILE A 129 20.86 -21.83 7.19
C ILE A 129 21.71 -22.29 6.01
N LEU A 130 21.11 -22.92 5.00
CA LEU A 130 21.85 -23.39 3.83
C LEU A 130 22.58 -22.23 3.13
N LYS A 131 21.91 -21.08 2.98
CA LYS A 131 22.49 -19.86 2.42
C LYS A 131 23.66 -19.38 3.28
N ALA A 132 23.51 -19.33 4.60
CA ALA A 132 24.59 -18.97 5.50
C ALA A 132 25.78 -19.94 5.39
N VAL A 133 25.53 -21.25 5.31
CA VAL A 133 26.58 -22.27 5.15
C VAL A 133 27.31 -22.10 3.81
N ILE A 134 26.63 -21.79 2.71
CA ILE A 134 27.29 -21.55 1.42
C ILE A 134 28.10 -20.24 1.47
N SER A 135 27.51 -19.15 1.98
CA SER A 135 28.14 -17.83 2.01
C SER A 135 29.34 -17.75 2.96
N PHE A 136 29.26 -18.39 4.13
CA PHE A 136 30.31 -18.36 5.15
C PHE A 136 31.15 -19.64 5.20
N GLY A 137 30.71 -20.74 4.59
CA GLY A 137 31.47 -21.98 4.53
C GLY A 137 32.75 -21.86 3.72
N MET A 138 32.76 -21.01 2.67
CA MET A 138 33.99 -20.73 1.92
C MET A 138 35.07 -20.06 2.79
N LEU A 139 34.69 -19.24 3.78
CA LEU A 139 35.63 -18.61 4.72
C LEU A 139 36.29 -19.63 5.67
N LEU A 140 35.63 -20.75 5.94
CA LEU A 140 36.17 -21.80 6.82
C LEU A 140 37.07 -22.80 6.09
N ILE A 141 36.98 -22.87 4.76
CA ILE A 141 37.77 -23.79 3.93
C ILE A 141 39.12 -23.16 3.50
N GLY A 142 39.33 -21.86 3.76
CA GLY A 142 40.65 -21.23 3.64
C GLY A 142 41.09 -20.98 2.19
N LEU A 143 40.35 -20.12 1.48
CA LEU A 143 40.85 -19.36 0.34
C LEU A 143 40.68 -17.85 0.59
#